data_AF-A0A9D6MCZ5-F1
#
_entry.id   AF-A0A9D6MCZ5-F1
#
_cell.length_a   1.000
_cell.length_b   1.000
_cell.length_c   1.000
_cell.angle_alpha   90.00
_cell.angle_beta   90.00
_cell.angle_gamma   90.00
#
_symmetry.space_group_name_H-M   'P 1'
#
loop_
_entity.id
_entity.type
_entity.pdbx_description
1 polymer ?
#
loop_
_entity_poly.entity_id
_entity_poly.type
_entity_poly.pdbx_seq_one_letter_code
_entity_poly.pdbx_strand_id
1 'polypeptide(L)'
;MTVTQARLQSVPGAFVPESSEFTLANLERTLAGLRFGRPLRFFESIGSTNDEARRMAEGGAPEGALVVADEQVTGRGRAGRSWQTPRGAALAASFILRPDLAPAQLGRITMLGGLAAAEAIDKIIGGRASLKWPNDVLLDHKKVCGVLAESALIGERIAFVVLGIGINVNAGPAGEVQFPATSLAEASGGPVDRVALLASLARRLTLRYEEIGGESLHEAWAARLAYQGKRVTVNTSAGVTEGVAEDVDADGALILRLDSGESRRVLAGDVRLRPSSLSPSPPAPLPGGEGGYRPIRFIGEAIEVEFDRPPLLEKKPGCPNRFTWRGASYQIVEKLSEWHEYGRRGRMAHNMQPEHAAVAEVRGSWGVGRDYFRVRSEGGQIFELYYDRAPKGSDRRKGEWFLVSELAQASH
;
A
#
# COMPACT_ATOMS: atom_id res chain seq x y z
N MET A 1 -6.21 31.92 -62.16
CA MET A 1 -6.84 30.61 -61.89
C MET A 1 -7.07 30.51 -60.40
N THR A 2 -8.34 30.64 -60.01
CA THR A 2 -8.81 30.84 -58.64
C THR A 2 -8.91 29.48 -57.93
N VAL A 3 -8.21 29.32 -56.81
CA VAL A 3 -8.27 28.09 -56.01
C VAL A 3 -9.50 28.17 -55.10
N THR A 4 -10.47 27.30 -55.37
CA THR A 4 -11.75 27.19 -54.66
C THR A 4 -11.52 26.65 -53.24
N GLN A 5 -11.83 27.43 -52.21
CA GLN A 5 -11.95 26.95 -50.83
C GLN A 5 -13.19 26.06 -50.71
N ALA A 6 -12.99 24.77 -50.41
CA ALA A 6 -14.07 23.89 -50.00
C ALA A 6 -14.47 24.19 -48.55
N ARG A 7 -15.71 24.66 -48.34
CA ARG A 7 -16.37 24.74 -47.04
C ARG A 7 -16.62 23.32 -46.51
N LEU A 8 -16.03 22.98 -45.37
CA LEU A 8 -16.49 21.88 -44.53
C LEU A 8 -17.88 22.24 -43.98
N GLN A 9 -18.90 21.49 -44.42
CA GLN A 9 -20.24 21.53 -43.84
C GLN A 9 -20.19 20.93 -42.44
N SER A 10 -20.61 21.69 -41.43
CA SER A 10 -20.79 21.21 -40.06
C SER A 10 -21.98 20.25 -40.00
N VAL A 11 -21.73 19.01 -39.60
CA VAL A 11 -22.76 18.02 -39.31
C VAL A 11 -23.43 18.41 -37.97
N PRO A 12 -24.77 18.53 -37.88
CA PRO A 12 -25.43 18.83 -36.62
C PRO A 12 -25.56 17.58 -35.74
N GLY A 13 -25.23 17.72 -34.45
CA GLY A 13 -25.88 16.95 -33.38
C GLY A 13 -25.15 15.71 -32.84
N ALA A 14 -23.87 15.81 -32.50
CA ALA A 14 -23.33 14.95 -31.43
C ALA A 14 -23.79 15.58 -30.10
N PHE A 15 -24.64 14.87 -29.36
CA PHE A 15 -25.02 15.25 -28.00
C PHE A 15 -23.76 15.29 -27.12
N VAL A 16 -23.24 16.48 -26.87
CA VAL A 16 -22.24 16.71 -25.82
C VAL A 16 -23.04 16.67 -24.52
N PRO A 17 -22.74 15.74 -23.58
CA PRO A 17 -23.52 15.68 -22.35
C PRO A 17 -23.37 17.01 -21.60
N GLU A 18 -24.51 17.57 -21.22
CA GLU A 18 -24.61 18.69 -20.28
C GLU A 18 -23.79 18.33 -19.01
N SER A 19 -22.66 19.05 -18.86
CA SER A 19 -21.61 19.00 -17.83
C SER A 19 -21.27 17.67 -17.14
N SER A 20 -19.99 17.29 -17.16
CA SER A 20 -19.39 16.22 -16.34
C SER A 20 -19.01 16.71 -14.93
N GLU A 21 -19.58 17.82 -14.48
CA GLU A 21 -19.27 18.39 -13.17
C GLU A 21 -19.79 17.50 -12.05
N PHE A 22 -19.01 17.38 -10.98
CA PHE A 22 -19.30 16.51 -9.84
C PHE A 22 -20.28 17.17 -8.88
N THR A 23 -21.50 17.41 -9.35
CA THR A 23 -22.59 18.08 -8.63
C THR A 23 -23.69 17.09 -8.26
N LEU A 24 -24.48 17.42 -7.23
CA LEU A 24 -25.65 16.62 -6.84
C LEU A 24 -26.60 16.38 -8.01
N ALA A 25 -26.95 17.41 -8.78
CA ALA A 25 -27.90 17.29 -9.90
C ALA A 25 -27.41 16.30 -10.97
N ASN A 26 -26.12 16.34 -11.32
CA ASN A 26 -25.55 15.41 -12.30
C ASN A 26 -25.49 13.98 -11.76
N LEU A 27 -25.19 13.82 -10.47
CA LEU A 27 -25.22 12.52 -9.80
C LEU A 27 -26.63 11.93 -9.76
N GLU A 28 -27.64 12.70 -9.35
CA GLU A 28 -29.04 12.26 -9.28
C GLU A 28 -29.59 11.82 -10.63
N ARG A 29 -29.25 12.57 -11.68
CA ARG A 29 -29.59 12.27 -13.07
C ARG A 29 -28.90 10.99 -13.55
N THR A 30 -27.59 10.87 -13.35
CA THR A 30 -26.80 9.76 -13.89
C THR A 30 -27.04 8.44 -13.14
N LEU A 31 -27.32 8.52 -11.84
CA LEU A 31 -27.63 7.37 -10.98
C LEU A 31 -29.12 7.00 -11.00
N ALA A 32 -29.95 7.72 -11.76
CA ALA A 32 -31.37 7.43 -11.85
C ALA A 32 -31.64 5.99 -12.31
N GLY A 33 -32.49 5.28 -11.57
CA GLY A 33 -32.89 3.90 -11.87
C GLY A 33 -31.88 2.83 -11.44
N LEU A 34 -30.75 3.18 -10.84
CA LEU A 34 -29.81 2.19 -10.28
C LEU A 34 -30.25 1.76 -8.88
N ARG A 35 -30.11 0.46 -8.56
CA ARG A 35 -30.39 -0.10 -7.23
C ARG A 35 -29.55 0.56 -6.15
N PHE A 36 -28.26 0.72 -6.43
CA PHE A 36 -27.30 1.39 -5.54
C PHE A 36 -27.06 2.82 -6.02
N GLY A 37 -27.72 3.77 -5.38
CA GLY A 37 -27.67 5.17 -5.78
C GLY A 37 -28.80 6.02 -5.22
N ARG A 38 -29.77 5.42 -4.50
CA ARG A 38 -30.94 6.13 -3.97
C ARG A 38 -31.38 5.56 -2.61
N PRO A 39 -31.74 6.42 -1.64
CA PRO A 39 -31.55 7.88 -1.65
C PRO A 39 -30.06 8.26 -1.71
N LEU A 40 -29.76 9.34 -2.44
CA LEU A 40 -28.41 9.90 -2.55
C LEU A 40 -28.24 11.05 -1.55
N ARG A 41 -27.12 11.07 -0.83
CA ARG A 41 -26.62 12.28 -0.16
C ARG A 41 -25.26 12.65 -0.72
N PHE A 42 -25.14 13.88 -1.19
CA PHE A 42 -23.89 14.46 -1.68
C PHE A 42 -23.40 15.53 -0.70
N PHE A 43 -22.10 15.54 -0.43
CA PHE A 43 -21.44 16.56 0.38
C PHE A 43 -20.24 17.13 -0.38
N GLU A 44 -20.10 18.46 -0.38
CA GLU A 44 -18.87 19.09 -0.87
C GLU A 44 -17.69 18.76 0.04
N SER A 45 -17.92 18.68 1.35
CA SER A 45 -16.93 18.27 2.34
C SER A 45 -17.61 17.64 3.55
N ILE A 46 -17.06 16.55 4.06
CA ILE A 46 -17.56 15.83 5.24
C ILE A 46 -16.40 15.16 5.99
N GLY A 47 -16.62 14.73 7.24
CA GLY A 47 -15.67 13.86 7.96
C GLY A 47 -15.38 12.56 7.20
N SER A 48 -16.36 11.66 7.18
CA SER A 48 -16.30 10.40 6.43
C SER A 48 -17.68 10.03 5.86
N THR A 49 -17.71 9.59 4.60
CA THR A 49 -18.91 9.03 3.97
C THR A 49 -19.39 7.76 4.68
N ASN A 50 -18.49 6.94 5.24
CA ASN A 50 -18.84 5.76 6.01
C ASN A 50 -19.61 6.12 7.30
N ASP A 51 -19.21 7.18 7.99
CA ASP A 51 -19.90 7.65 9.21
C ASP A 51 -21.32 8.10 8.92
N GLU A 52 -21.48 8.92 7.89
CA GLU A 52 -22.79 9.41 7.51
C GLU A 52 -23.69 8.27 6.99
N ALA A 53 -23.13 7.33 6.22
CA ALA A 53 -23.85 6.15 5.77
C ALA A 53 -24.27 5.25 6.94
N ARG A 54 -23.41 5.07 7.95
CA ARG A 54 -23.75 4.35 9.19
C ARG A 54 -24.89 5.05 9.93
N ARG A 55 -24.78 6.36 10.15
CA ARG A 55 -25.81 7.16 10.82
C ARG A 55 -27.15 7.09 10.08
N MET A 56 -27.12 7.13 8.74
CA MET A 56 -28.30 6.92 7.91
C MET A 56 -28.89 5.52 8.06
N ALA A 57 -28.05 4.46 8.05
CA ALA A 57 -28.49 3.08 8.18
C ALA A 57 -29.14 2.81 9.55
N GLU A 58 -28.56 3.35 10.62
CA GLU A 58 -29.08 3.31 12.00
C GLU A 58 -30.38 4.12 12.12
N GLY A 59 -30.50 5.21 11.37
CA GLY A 59 -31.72 5.99 11.21
C GLY A 59 -32.78 5.36 10.29
N GLY A 60 -32.56 4.14 9.80
CA GLY A 60 -33.54 3.39 9.00
C GLY A 60 -33.47 3.62 7.49
N ALA A 61 -32.40 4.22 6.96
CA ALA A 61 -32.23 4.34 5.52
C ALA A 61 -32.27 2.97 4.81
N PRO A 62 -32.91 2.87 3.64
CA PRO A 62 -33.08 1.60 2.95
C PRO A 62 -31.76 1.10 2.35
N GLU A 63 -31.74 -0.17 1.94
CA GLU A 63 -30.70 -0.68 1.05
C GLU A 63 -30.65 0.15 -0.23
N GLY A 64 -29.45 0.32 -0.79
CA GLY A 64 -29.24 1.09 -2.01
C GLY A 64 -28.97 2.56 -1.77
N ALA A 65 -29.19 3.06 -0.54
CA ALA A 65 -28.80 4.39 -0.13
C ALA A 65 -27.29 4.61 -0.31
N LEU A 66 -26.94 5.80 -0.77
CA LEU A 66 -25.59 6.15 -1.17
C LEU A 66 -25.20 7.51 -0.57
N VAL A 67 -24.03 7.56 0.05
CA VAL A 67 -23.37 8.81 0.47
C VAL A 67 -22.15 9.04 -0.40
N VAL A 68 -22.04 10.21 -0.99
CA VAL A 68 -20.91 10.64 -1.82
C VAL A 68 -20.34 11.93 -1.26
N ALA A 69 -19.02 12.07 -1.27
CA ALA A 69 -18.37 13.32 -0.95
C ALA A 69 -17.32 13.72 -1.99
N ASP A 70 -17.24 15.01 -2.29
CA ASP A 70 -16.15 15.58 -3.09
C ASP A 70 -14.84 15.61 -2.26
N GLU A 71 -14.96 15.82 -0.94
CA GLU A 71 -13.84 15.83 0.00
C GLU A 71 -14.18 15.09 1.32
N GLN A 72 -13.20 14.37 1.86
CA GLN A 72 -13.26 13.82 3.22
C GLN A 72 -12.13 14.39 4.08
N VAL A 73 -12.46 15.03 5.21
CA VAL A 73 -11.46 15.59 6.14
C VAL A 73 -10.93 14.55 7.14
N THR A 74 -11.72 13.51 7.44
CA THR A 74 -11.34 12.41 8.35
C THR A 74 -11.64 11.05 7.70
N GLY A 75 -11.35 10.94 6.40
CA GLY A 75 -11.55 9.71 5.63
C GLY A 75 -10.84 8.50 6.25
N ARG A 76 -11.51 7.35 6.25
CA ARG A 76 -11.05 6.14 6.94
C ARG A 76 -10.65 5.01 6.01
N GLY A 77 -9.68 4.23 6.46
CA GLY A 77 -9.32 2.92 5.95
C GLY A 77 -9.30 1.87 7.07
N ARG A 78 -8.96 0.63 6.71
CA ARG A 78 -8.88 -0.49 7.67
C ARG A 78 -7.83 -0.25 8.76
N ALA A 79 -8.09 -0.81 9.94
CA ALA A 79 -7.20 -0.78 11.09
C ALA A 79 -6.82 0.64 11.53
N GLY A 80 -7.77 1.58 11.46
CA GLY A 80 -7.59 2.97 11.92
C GLY A 80 -6.72 3.84 11.00
N ARG A 81 -6.32 3.35 9.82
CA ARG A 81 -5.58 4.14 8.84
C ARG A 81 -6.48 5.21 8.22
N SER A 82 -5.90 6.31 7.74
CA SER A 82 -6.66 7.33 7.00
C SER A 82 -6.76 6.99 5.50
N TRP A 83 -7.80 7.51 4.86
CA TRP A 83 -7.96 7.53 3.41
C TRP A 83 -8.08 8.98 2.96
N GLN A 84 -7.19 9.42 2.06
CA GLN A 84 -7.21 10.78 1.55
C GLN A 84 -8.26 10.91 0.44
N THR A 85 -9.10 11.94 0.52
CA THR A 85 -10.05 12.28 -0.55
C THR A 85 -9.97 13.78 -0.80
N PRO A 86 -8.98 14.25 -1.57
CA PRO A 86 -8.86 15.67 -1.89
C PRO A 86 -10.02 16.12 -2.80
N ARG A 87 -10.51 17.33 -2.55
CA ARG A 87 -11.55 17.97 -3.36
C ARG A 87 -11.20 17.95 -4.84
N GLY A 88 -12.18 17.66 -5.69
CA GLY A 88 -12.00 17.67 -7.15
C GLY A 88 -11.26 16.45 -7.73
N ALA A 89 -10.58 15.65 -6.89
CA ALA A 89 -9.57 14.71 -7.37
C ALA A 89 -9.86 13.24 -7.10
N ALA A 90 -10.53 12.91 -6.01
CA ALA A 90 -10.84 11.53 -5.64
C ALA A 90 -12.36 11.26 -5.65
N LEU A 91 -12.72 9.98 -5.53
CA LEU A 91 -14.09 9.55 -5.30
C LEU A 91 -14.17 8.88 -3.92
N ALA A 92 -15.08 9.33 -3.08
CA ALA A 92 -15.50 8.65 -1.86
C ALA A 92 -16.99 8.35 -1.94
N ALA A 93 -17.34 7.06 -1.96
CA ALA A 93 -18.71 6.57 -2.04
C ALA A 93 -18.97 5.49 -0.99
N SER A 94 -20.04 5.64 -0.21
CA SER A 94 -20.46 4.67 0.80
C SER A 94 -21.87 4.18 0.52
N PHE A 95 -22.00 2.88 0.29
CA PHE A 95 -23.27 2.21 -0.02
C PHE A 95 -23.82 1.51 1.22
N ILE A 96 -25.13 1.58 1.45
CA ILE A 96 -25.82 0.84 2.50
C ILE A 96 -26.40 -0.44 1.89
N LEU A 97 -25.96 -1.60 2.42
CA LEU A 97 -26.36 -2.93 1.98
C LEU A 97 -27.09 -3.65 3.12
N ARG A 98 -28.06 -4.52 2.80
CA ARG A 98 -28.76 -5.40 3.75
C ARG A 98 -28.75 -6.85 3.25
N PRO A 99 -27.56 -7.45 3.14
CA PRO A 99 -27.40 -8.77 2.54
C PRO A 99 -28.03 -9.86 3.40
N ASP A 100 -28.64 -10.85 2.75
CA ASP A 100 -29.02 -12.11 3.39
C ASP A 100 -27.80 -13.04 3.41
N LEU A 101 -26.88 -12.76 4.34
CA LEU A 101 -25.65 -13.52 4.55
C LEU A 101 -25.48 -13.82 6.04
N ALA A 102 -24.84 -14.95 6.34
CA ALA A 102 -24.38 -15.22 7.69
C ALA A 102 -23.22 -14.27 8.07
N PRO A 103 -23.04 -13.91 9.36
CA PRO A 103 -21.91 -13.07 9.79
C PRO A 103 -20.53 -13.61 9.38
N ALA A 104 -20.38 -14.94 9.30
CA ALA A 104 -19.16 -15.60 8.84
C ALA A 104 -18.79 -15.25 7.37
N GLN A 105 -19.79 -14.88 6.56
CA GLN A 105 -19.66 -14.58 5.14
C GLN A 105 -19.42 -13.08 4.86
N LEU A 106 -19.21 -12.24 5.88
CA LEU A 106 -18.98 -10.79 5.71
C LEU A 106 -17.79 -10.46 4.80
N GLY A 107 -16.82 -11.37 4.65
CA GLY A 107 -15.72 -11.24 3.68
C GLY A 107 -16.22 -11.09 2.24
N ARG A 108 -17.36 -11.69 1.90
CA ARG A 108 -18.01 -11.56 0.57
C ARG A 108 -18.37 -10.12 0.21
N ILE A 109 -18.67 -9.27 1.19
CA ILE A 109 -18.94 -7.84 0.95
C ILE A 109 -17.67 -7.09 0.52
N THR A 110 -16.51 -7.47 1.06
CA THR A 110 -15.23 -6.89 0.63
C THR A 110 -14.86 -7.38 -0.78
N MET A 111 -15.10 -8.67 -1.08
CA MET A 111 -14.91 -9.22 -2.43
C MET A 111 -15.79 -8.49 -3.45
N LEU A 112 -17.07 -8.31 -3.13
CA LEU A 112 -18.03 -7.54 -3.92
C LEU A 112 -17.53 -6.13 -4.24
N GLY A 113 -17.14 -5.36 -3.22
CA GLY A 113 -16.68 -3.99 -3.41
C GLY A 113 -15.41 -3.92 -4.25
N GLY A 114 -14.45 -4.83 -4.01
CA GLY A 114 -13.20 -4.90 -4.76
C GLY A 114 -13.43 -5.23 -6.22
N LEU A 115 -14.21 -6.28 -6.50
CA LEU A 115 -14.53 -6.72 -7.85
C LEU A 115 -15.30 -5.65 -8.63
N ALA A 116 -16.34 -5.06 -8.02
CA ALA A 116 -17.12 -4.01 -8.66
C ALA A 116 -16.26 -2.78 -9.01
N ALA A 117 -15.34 -2.39 -8.12
CA ALA A 117 -14.40 -1.31 -8.39
C ALA A 117 -13.42 -1.65 -9.51
N ALA A 118 -12.81 -2.84 -9.49
CA ALA A 118 -11.90 -3.28 -10.56
C ALA A 118 -12.60 -3.29 -11.93
N GLU A 119 -13.82 -3.81 -12.03
CA GLU A 119 -14.59 -3.85 -13.28
C GLU A 119 -15.07 -2.47 -13.76
N ALA A 120 -15.28 -1.53 -12.84
CA ALA A 120 -15.60 -0.15 -13.18
C ALA A 120 -14.36 0.58 -13.71
N ILE A 121 -13.20 0.36 -13.07
CA ILE A 121 -11.90 0.89 -13.44
C ILE A 121 -11.46 0.34 -14.80
N ASP A 122 -11.64 -0.96 -15.06
CA ASP A 122 -11.24 -1.62 -16.31
C ASP A 122 -11.88 -1.00 -17.56
N LYS A 123 -13.09 -0.44 -17.45
CA LYS A 123 -13.74 0.28 -18.56
C LYS A 123 -12.96 1.52 -19.02
N ILE A 124 -12.12 2.08 -18.15
CA ILE A 124 -11.32 3.28 -18.41
C ILE A 124 -9.91 2.90 -18.85
N ILE A 125 -9.31 1.91 -18.17
CA ILE A 125 -7.87 1.60 -18.31
C ILE A 125 -7.56 0.33 -19.11
N GLY A 126 -8.58 -0.35 -19.63
CA GLY A 126 -8.43 -1.47 -20.57
C GLY A 126 -8.10 -2.81 -19.93
N GLY A 127 -8.72 -3.17 -18.80
CA GLY A 127 -8.63 -4.55 -18.26
C GLY A 127 -7.39 -4.85 -17.38
N ARG A 128 -6.65 -3.84 -16.91
CA ARG A 128 -5.41 -4.03 -16.13
C ARG A 128 -5.60 -4.04 -14.61
N ALA A 129 -6.83 -3.90 -14.09
CA ALA A 129 -7.06 -3.84 -12.66
C ALA A 129 -6.95 -5.22 -11.99
N SER A 130 -6.06 -5.31 -11.00
CA SER A 130 -5.89 -6.51 -10.16
C SER A 130 -6.30 -6.24 -8.71
N LEU A 131 -6.57 -7.29 -7.95
CA LEU A 131 -7.07 -7.22 -6.58
C LEU A 131 -6.01 -7.68 -5.61
N LYS A 132 -5.53 -6.79 -4.75
CA LYS A 132 -4.65 -7.16 -3.65
C LYS A 132 -5.49 -7.46 -2.42
N TRP A 133 -5.37 -8.70 -1.95
CA TRP A 133 -6.04 -9.14 -0.73
C TRP A 133 -5.67 -8.25 0.47
N PRO A 134 -6.62 -7.89 1.34
CA PRO A 134 -8.04 -8.27 1.27
C PRO A 134 -8.93 -7.28 0.52
N ASN A 135 -8.47 -6.04 0.28
CA ASN A 135 -9.41 -4.93 0.03
C ASN A 135 -8.86 -3.80 -0.86
N ASP A 136 -7.74 -4.02 -1.55
CA ASP A 136 -7.11 -3.01 -2.39
C ASP A 136 -7.26 -3.37 -3.89
N VAL A 137 -7.53 -2.38 -4.73
CA VAL A 137 -7.42 -2.53 -6.19
C VAL A 137 -6.11 -1.89 -6.65
N LEU A 138 -5.37 -2.60 -7.49
CA LEU A 138 -4.07 -2.18 -8.00
C LEU A 138 -4.09 -1.95 -9.51
N LEU A 139 -3.34 -0.95 -9.96
CA LEU A 139 -2.89 -0.76 -11.34
C LEU A 139 -1.37 -0.79 -11.34
N ASP A 140 -0.76 -1.65 -12.16
CA ASP A 140 0.70 -1.76 -12.28
C ASP A 140 1.41 -1.87 -10.91
N HIS A 141 0.85 -2.71 -10.03
CA HIS A 141 1.28 -2.94 -8.64
C HIS A 141 1.16 -1.75 -7.67
N LYS A 142 0.59 -0.62 -8.11
CA LYS A 142 0.30 0.54 -7.27
C LYS A 142 -1.19 0.58 -6.90
N LYS A 143 -1.51 0.96 -5.68
CA LYS A 143 -2.88 1.07 -5.19
C LYS A 143 -3.62 2.25 -5.82
N VAL A 144 -4.79 1.97 -6.40
CA VAL A 144 -5.69 3.00 -6.95
C VAL A 144 -7.00 3.11 -6.17
N CYS A 145 -7.45 2.03 -5.53
CA CYS A 145 -8.71 1.99 -4.78
C CYS A 145 -8.58 1.17 -3.50
N GLY A 146 -9.32 1.57 -2.47
CA GLY A 146 -9.46 0.86 -1.21
C GLY A 146 -10.94 0.66 -0.85
N VAL A 147 -11.24 -0.53 -0.34
CA VAL A 147 -12.58 -0.93 0.10
C VAL A 147 -12.62 -1.06 1.62
N LEU A 148 -13.66 -0.55 2.26
CA LEU A 148 -13.89 -0.65 3.69
C LEU A 148 -15.34 -1.07 3.95
N ALA A 149 -15.53 -2.32 4.35
CA ALA A 149 -16.82 -2.82 4.80
C ALA A 149 -16.92 -2.74 6.32
N GLU A 150 -18.00 -2.14 6.83
CA GLU A 150 -18.31 -2.10 8.25
C GLU A 150 -19.74 -2.59 8.49
N SER A 151 -19.92 -3.61 9.33
CA SER A 151 -21.23 -4.22 9.60
C SER A 151 -21.83 -3.75 10.92
N ALA A 152 -23.16 -3.87 11.03
CA ALA A 152 -23.89 -3.87 12.29
C ALA A 152 -24.69 -5.18 12.39
N LEU A 153 -24.66 -5.81 13.57
CA LEU A 153 -25.34 -7.08 13.83
C LEU A 153 -26.49 -6.87 14.83
N ILE A 154 -27.59 -7.59 14.65
CA ILE A 154 -28.67 -7.73 15.63
C ILE A 154 -28.82 -9.22 15.92
N GLY A 155 -28.35 -9.64 17.11
CA GLY A 155 -28.17 -11.06 17.42
C GLY A 155 -27.20 -11.71 16.42
N GLU A 156 -27.63 -12.80 15.80
CA GLU A 156 -26.85 -13.54 14.80
C GLU A 156 -27.11 -13.10 13.34
N ARG A 157 -27.87 -12.03 13.13
CA ARG A 157 -28.19 -11.52 11.78
C ARG A 157 -27.44 -10.23 11.48
N ILE A 158 -27.07 -10.05 10.22
CA ILE A 158 -26.55 -8.79 9.70
C ILE A 158 -27.72 -7.82 9.56
N ALA A 159 -27.68 -6.71 10.31
CA ALA A 159 -28.69 -5.66 10.19
C ALA A 159 -28.45 -4.79 8.95
N PHE A 160 -27.19 -4.37 8.77
CA PHE A 160 -26.71 -3.70 7.57
C PHE A 160 -25.19 -3.80 7.46
N VAL A 161 -24.69 -3.49 6.27
CA VAL A 161 -23.27 -3.25 6.01
C VAL A 161 -23.13 -1.91 5.29
N VAL A 162 -22.20 -1.08 5.77
CA VAL A 162 -21.73 0.10 5.05
C VAL A 162 -20.50 -0.30 4.24
N LEU A 163 -20.61 -0.22 2.92
CA LEU A 163 -19.52 -0.51 1.98
C LEU A 163 -18.95 0.81 1.46
N GLY A 164 -17.85 1.24 2.06
CA GLY A 164 -17.06 2.38 1.61
C GLY A 164 -16.10 1.98 0.50
N ILE A 165 -16.08 2.76 -0.58
CA ILE A 165 -15.16 2.61 -1.71
C ILE A 165 -14.51 3.96 -1.99
N GLY A 166 -13.20 4.01 -1.81
CA GLY A 166 -12.37 5.16 -2.13
C GLY A 166 -11.54 4.90 -3.37
N ILE A 167 -11.57 5.80 -4.35
CA ILE A 167 -10.80 5.69 -5.60
C ILE A 167 -9.99 6.97 -5.85
N ASN A 168 -8.69 6.82 -6.12
CA ASN A 168 -7.83 7.89 -6.61
C ASN A 168 -8.14 8.12 -8.09
N VAL A 169 -8.87 9.20 -8.42
CA VAL A 169 -9.34 9.42 -9.80
C VAL A 169 -8.37 10.29 -10.59
N ASN A 170 -8.31 11.58 -10.27
CA ASN A 170 -7.51 12.58 -10.98
C ASN A 170 -6.23 13.00 -10.24
N ALA A 171 -6.08 12.60 -8.97
CA ALA A 171 -4.82 12.69 -8.24
C ALA A 171 -4.66 11.51 -7.28
N GLY A 172 -3.41 11.14 -7.01
CA GLY A 172 -3.06 10.21 -5.94
C GLY A 172 -2.99 10.90 -4.57
N PRO A 173 -2.78 10.13 -3.49
CA PRO A 173 -2.52 10.69 -2.17
C PRO A 173 -1.24 11.53 -2.17
N ALA A 174 -1.24 12.60 -1.38
CA ALA A 174 -0.07 13.43 -1.14
C ALA A 174 0.77 12.88 0.03
N GLY A 175 2.08 13.12 -0.01
CA GLY A 175 3.01 12.75 1.05
C GLY A 175 3.44 11.27 1.03
N GLU A 176 4.05 10.83 2.12
CA GLU A 176 4.51 9.44 2.25
C GLU A 176 3.33 8.47 2.38
N VAL A 177 3.38 7.41 1.57
CA VAL A 177 2.39 6.34 1.57
C VAL A 177 3.00 5.01 1.98
N GLN A 178 2.27 4.22 2.77
CA GLN A 178 2.74 2.91 3.25
C GLN A 178 2.87 1.85 2.15
N PHE A 179 2.20 2.08 1.02
CA PHE A 179 2.18 1.22 -0.15
C PHE A 179 2.12 2.11 -1.39
N PRO A 180 2.87 1.80 -2.47
CA PRO A 180 2.86 2.59 -3.70
C PRO A 180 1.43 2.86 -4.18
N ALA A 181 1.11 4.10 -4.51
CA ALA A 181 -0.23 4.50 -4.95
C ALA A 181 -0.17 5.14 -6.34
N THR A 182 -1.29 5.11 -7.06
CA THR A 182 -1.49 5.78 -8.36
C THR A 182 -2.91 6.33 -8.45
N SER A 183 -3.23 6.98 -9.56
CA SER A 183 -4.56 7.48 -9.90
C SER A 183 -5.00 6.99 -11.27
N LEU A 184 -6.30 7.02 -11.55
CA LEU A 184 -6.82 6.67 -12.88
C LEU A 184 -6.30 7.62 -13.95
N ALA A 185 -6.11 8.90 -13.64
CA ALA A 185 -5.59 9.86 -14.60
C ALA A 185 -4.12 9.59 -14.96
N GLU A 186 -3.28 9.25 -13.99
CA GLU A 186 -1.90 8.80 -14.24
C GLU A 186 -1.89 7.54 -15.12
N ALA A 187 -2.73 6.56 -14.79
CA ALA A 187 -2.74 5.27 -15.48
C ALA A 187 -3.37 5.31 -16.89
N SER A 188 -4.29 6.25 -17.16
CA SER A 188 -4.96 6.42 -18.45
C SER A 188 -4.34 7.53 -19.32
N GLY A 189 -3.49 8.38 -18.75
CA GLY A 189 -2.84 9.50 -19.45
C GLY A 189 -3.70 10.77 -19.56
N GLY A 190 -4.82 10.87 -18.84
CA GLY A 190 -5.70 12.04 -18.89
C GLY A 190 -6.77 12.05 -17.79
N PRO A 191 -7.49 13.17 -17.59
CA PRO A 191 -8.51 13.27 -16.56
C PRO A 191 -9.68 12.31 -16.81
N VAL A 192 -10.26 11.82 -15.72
CA VAL A 192 -11.36 10.87 -15.71
C VAL A 192 -12.62 11.51 -15.12
N ASP A 193 -13.75 11.29 -15.79
CA ASP A 193 -15.07 11.72 -15.33
C ASP A 193 -15.52 10.92 -14.10
N ARG A 194 -15.61 11.61 -12.95
CA ARG A 194 -16.00 11.04 -11.67
C ARG A 194 -17.48 10.63 -11.62
N VAL A 195 -18.36 11.33 -12.31
CA VAL A 195 -19.80 11.02 -12.37
C VAL A 195 -19.99 9.72 -13.16
N ALA A 196 -19.35 9.62 -14.33
CA ALA A 196 -19.38 8.40 -15.14
C ALA A 196 -18.77 7.20 -14.42
N LEU A 197 -17.64 7.40 -13.72
CA LEU A 197 -17.01 6.35 -12.91
C LEU A 197 -17.93 5.84 -11.80
N LEU A 198 -18.55 6.75 -11.03
CA LEU A 198 -19.47 6.35 -9.95
C LEU A 198 -20.69 5.61 -10.47
N ALA A 199 -21.26 6.04 -11.61
CA ALA A 199 -22.37 5.33 -12.24
C ALA A 199 -21.95 3.94 -12.74
N SER A 200 -20.74 3.81 -13.28
CA SER A 200 -20.17 2.52 -13.67
C SER A 200 -20.00 1.61 -12.44
N LEU A 201 -19.45 2.13 -11.35
CA LEU A 201 -19.29 1.43 -10.08
C LEU A 201 -20.64 0.93 -9.53
N ALA A 202 -21.64 1.81 -9.46
CA ALA A 202 -22.98 1.46 -8.99
C ALA A 202 -23.64 0.35 -9.82
N ARG A 203 -23.47 0.38 -11.15
CA ARG A 203 -23.96 -0.69 -12.04
C ARG A 203 -23.24 -2.01 -11.79
N ARG A 204 -21.91 -2.01 -11.69
CA ARG A 204 -21.12 -3.22 -11.38
C ARG A 204 -21.48 -3.78 -10.01
N LEU A 205 -21.64 -2.92 -9.02
CA LEU A 205 -22.05 -3.31 -7.68
C LEU A 205 -23.42 -3.99 -7.70
N THR A 206 -24.39 -3.42 -8.43
CA THR A 206 -25.73 -4.01 -8.58
C THR A 206 -25.66 -5.43 -9.13
N LEU A 207 -24.95 -5.62 -10.25
CA LEU A 207 -24.80 -6.94 -10.90
C LEU A 207 -24.13 -7.95 -9.97
N ARG A 208 -23.00 -7.59 -9.35
CA ARG A 208 -22.25 -8.50 -8.47
C ARG A 208 -22.95 -8.76 -7.14
N TYR A 209 -23.83 -7.87 -6.71
CA TYR A 209 -24.62 -8.06 -5.49
C TYR A 209 -25.68 -9.14 -5.66
N GLU A 210 -26.24 -9.32 -6.85
CA GLU A 210 -27.16 -10.43 -7.15
C GLU A 210 -26.48 -11.80 -7.03
N GLU A 211 -25.17 -11.84 -7.26
CA GLU A 211 -24.34 -13.05 -7.17
C GLU A 211 -23.75 -13.28 -5.77
N ILE A 212 -24.09 -12.44 -4.77
CA ILE A 212 -23.37 -12.42 -3.49
C ILE A 212 -23.50 -13.70 -2.66
N GLY A 213 -24.49 -14.55 -2.93
CA GLY A 213 -24.62 -15.87 -2.31
C GLY A 213 -23.98 -17.02 -3.09
N GLY A 214 -23.60 -16.78 -4.35
CA GLY A 214 -23.11 -17.82 -5.28
C GLY A 214 -21.59 -17.95 -5.32
N GLU A 215 -21.11 -18.94 -6.07
CA GLU A 215 -19.67 -19.17 -6.31
C GLU A 215 -19.10 -18.20 -7.36
N SER A 216 -19.92 -17.71 -8.30
CA SER A 216 -19.48 -16.85 -9.40
C SER A 216 -18.80 -15.55 -8.93
N LEU A 217 -19.26 -14.96 -7.81
CA LEU A 217 -18.63 -13.80 -7.21
C LEU A 217 -17.20 -14.11 -6.75
N HIS A 218 -17.04 -15.23 -6.05
CA HIS A 218 -15.76 -15.68 -5.55
C HIS A 218 -14.81 -16.02 -6.70
N GLU A 219 -15.26 -16.78 -7.69
CA GLU A 219 -14.45 -17.14 -8.86
C GLU A 219 -13.95 -15.91 -9.63
N ALA A 220 -14.86 -14.96 -9.91
CA ALA A 220 -14.51 -13.73 -10.63
C ALA A 220 -13.55 -12.84 -9.83
N TRP A 221 -13.67 -12.83 -8.50
CA TRP A 221 -12.75 -12.11 -7.62
C TRP A 221 -11.39 -12.80 -7.51
N ALA A 222 -11.38 -14.12 -7.31
CA ALA A 222 -10.17 -14.94 -7.20
C ALA A 222 -9.33 -14.86 -8.47
N ALA A 223 -9.96 -14.91 -9.65
CA ALA A 223 -9.28 -14.79 -10.94
C ALA A 223 -8.53 -13.46 -11.15
N ARG A 224 -8.80 -12.45 -10.32
CA ARG A 224 -8.15 -11.12 -10.37
C ARG A 224 -7.12 -10.93 -9.26
N LEU A 225 -6.90 -11.91 -8.40
CA LEU A 225 -6.01 -11.75 -7.26
C LEU A 225 -4.56 -11.50 -7.70
N ALA A 226 -4.04 -10.37 -7.24
CA ALA A 226 -2.62 -10.12 -7.27
C ALA A 226 -1.91 -11.09 -6.33
N TYR A 227 -0.70 -11.48 -6.73
CA TYR A 227 0.24 -12.25 -5.91
C TYR A 227 -0.13 -13.72 -5.67
N GLN A 228 -1.16 -14.25 -6.33
CA GLN A 228 -1.44 -15.69 -6.31
C GLN A 228 -0.23 -16.48 -6.84
N GLY A 229 0.11 -17.57 -6.14
CA GLY A 229 1.30 -18.37 -6.35
C GLY A 229 2.63 -17.67 -6.00
N LYS A 230 2.61 -16.44 -5.47
CA LYS A 230 3.83 -15.71 -5.09
C LYS A 230 4.10 -15.83 -3.60
N ARG A 231 5.37 -15.70 -3.24
CA ARG A 231 5.80 -15.58 -1.84
C ARG A 231 5.45 -14.19 -1.32
N VAL A 232 4.75 -14.15 -0.20
CA VAL A 232 4.23 -12.94 0.41
C VAL A 232 4.55 -12.88 1.90
N THR A 233 4.56 -11.65 2.40
CA THR A 233 4.55 -11.37 3.84
C THR A 233 3.14 -10.89 4.20
N VAL A 234 2.53 -11.52 5.19
CA VAL A 234 1.19 -11.20 5.69
C VAL A 234 1.30 -10.63 7.10
N ASN A 235 0.92 -9.37 7.25
CA ASN A 235 0.87 -8.68 8.53
C ASN A 235 -0.52 -8.83 9.13
N THR A 236 -0.62 -9.50 10.27
CA THR A 236 -1.88 -9.68 11.02
C THR A 236 -1.76 -9.06 12.41
N SER A 237 -2.87 -8.98 13.15
CA SER A 237 -2.83 -8.58 14.57
C SER A 237 -2.05 -9.55 15.45
N ALA A 238 -1.96 -10.82 15.05
CA ALA A 238 -1.20 -11.86 15.76
C ALA A 238 0.31 -11.83 15.43
N GLY A 239 0.72 -11.01 14.45
CA GLY A 239 2.11 -10.88 14.02
C GLY A 239 2.29 -11.03 12.51
N VAL A 240 3.55 -11.14 12.11
CA VAL A 240 3.98 -11.27 10.72
C VAL A 240 4.13 -12.75 10.39
N THR A 241 3.56 -13.21 9.28
CA THR A 241 3.71 -14.57 8.77
C THR A 241 4.11 -14.53 7.30
N GLU A 242 4.99 -15.42 6.87
CA GLU A 242 5.43 -15.53 5.48
C GLU A 242 5.04 -16.89 4.90
N GLY A 243 4.79 -16.90 3.59
CA GLY A 243 4.44 -18.12 2.87
C GLY A 243 4.11 -17.83 1.42
N VAL A 244 3.61 -18.83 0.71
CA VAL A 244 3.07 -18.69 -0.64
C VAL A 244 1.58 -18.41 -0.55
N ALA A 245 1.11 -17.31 -1.15
CA ALA A 245 -0.31 -17.04 -1.31
C ALA A 245 -0.88 -18.03 -2.33
N GLU A 246 -1.40 -19.14 -1.85
CA GLU A 246 -1.79 -20.29 -2.67
C GLU A 246 -3.16 -20.06 -3.29
N ASP A 247 -4.11 -19.68 -2.45
CA ASP A 247 -5.50 -19.51 -2.86
C ASP A 247 -6.26 -18.59 -1.90
N VAL A 248 -7.56 -18.47 -2.13
CA VAL A 248 -8.55 -17.87 -1.24
C VAL A 248 -9.74 -18.82 -1.08
N ASP A 249 -10.38 -18.84 0.08
CA ASP A 249 -11.60 -19.62 0.26
C ASP A 249 -12.86 -18.86 -0.18
N ALA A 250 -14.00 -19.57 -0.20
CA ALA A 250 -15.30 -19.06 -0.62
C ALA A 250 -15.85 -17.89 0.24
N ASP A 251 -15.26 -17.65 1.41
CA ASP A 251 -15.58 -16.53 2.31
C ASP A 251 -14.58 -15.37 2.20
N GLY A 252 -13.52 -15.53 1.39
CA GLY A 252 -12.50 -14.52 1.10
C GLY A 252 -11.29 -14.56 2.03
N ALA A 253 -11.10 -15.62 2.82
CA ALA A 253 -9.88 -15.80 3.60
C ALA A 253 -8.72 -16.22 2.70
N LEU A 254 -7.52 -15.70 2.98
CA LEU A 254 -6.31 -16.10 2.27
C LEU A 254 -5.85 -17.48 2.74
N ILE A 255 -5.54 -18.37 1.80
CA ILE A 255 -4.87 -19.65 2.05
C ILE A 255 -3.37 -19.46 1.81
N LEU A 256 -2.60 -19.45 2.90
CA LEU A 256 -1.17 -19.21 2.90
C LEU A 256 -0.43 -20.52 3.19
N ARG A 257 0.35 -21.02 2.23
CA ARG A 257 1.21 -22.18 2.45
C ARG A 257 2.54 -21.77 3.07
N LEU A 258 2.80 -22.24 4.29
CA LEU A 258 4.01 -21.96 5.05
C LEU A 258 5.21 -22.75 4.52
N ASP A 259 6.41 -22.38 4.98
CA ASP A 259 7.65 -23.09 4.62
C ASP A 259 7.71 -24.52 5.15
N SER A 260 6.93 -24.82 6.21
CA SER A 260 6.72 -26.19 6.70
C SER A 260 5.88 -27.06 5.74
N GLY A 261 5.24 -26.46 4.74
CA GLY A 261 4.26 -27.11 3.86
C GLY A 261 2.82 -27.06 4.39
N GLU A 262 2.59 -26.60 5.63
CA GLU A 262 1.26 -26.42 6.20
C GLU A 262 0.50 -25.28 5.51
N SER A 263 -0.76 -25.50 5.14
CA SER A 263 -1.65 -24.43 4.67
C SER A 263 -2.38 -23.79 5.85
N ARG A 264 -2.22 -22.47 5.99
CA ARG A 264 -2.84 -21.66 7.03
C ARG A 264 -3.88 -20.72 6.43
N ARG A 265 -5.07 -20.75 7.02
CA ARG A 265 -6.16 -19.83 6.68
C ARG A 265 -6.00 -18.50 7.43
N VAL A 266 -6.01 -17.38 6.70
CA VAL A 266 -5.84 -16.03 7.25
C VAL A 266 -7.08 -15.19 6.95
N LEU A 267 -7.80 -14.81 7.99
CA LEU A 267 -9.08 -14.10 7.87
C LEU A 267 -8.92 -12.58 7.66
N ALA A 268 -7.84 -12.00 8.19
CA ALA A 268 -7.58 -10.56 8.12
C ALA A 268 -6.09 -10.23 8.22
N GLY A 269 -5.64 -9.26 7.43
CA GLY A 269 -4.26 -8.77 7.43
C GLY A 269 -3.99 -7.79 6.29
N ASP A 270 -2.71 -7.47 6.09
CA ASP A 270 -2.17 -6.78 4.90
C ASP A 270 -1.13 -7.67 4.24
N VAL A 271 -1.30 -7.95 2.96
CA VAL A 271 -0.39 -8.79 2.16
C VAL A 271 0.58 -7.90 1.40
N ARG A 272 1.86 -8.26 1.35
CA ARG A 272 2.86 -7.61 0.50
C ARG A 272 3.65 -8.66 -0.24
N LEU A 273 4.01 -8.39 -1.49
CA LEU A 273 5.02 -9.21 -2.17
C LEU A 273 6.30 -9.17 -1.36
N ARG A 274 6.87 -10.36 -1.14
CA ARG A 274 8.28 -10.44 -0.82
C ARG A 274 9.02 -10.26 -2.15
N PRO A 275 10.03 -9.37 -2.23
CA PRO A 275 10.90 -9.34 -3.40
C PRO A 275 11.40 -10.76 -3.65
N SER A 276 11.20 -11.28 -4.86
CA SER A 276 11.67 -12.61 -5.21
C SER A 276 13.17 -12.67 -4.97
N SER A 277 13.63 -13.63 -4.17
CA SER A 277 15.06 -13.89 -3.92
C SER A 277 15.78 -14.51 -5.14
N LEU A 278 15.29 -14.24 -6.35
CA LEU A 278 16.04 -14.40 -7.59
C LEU A 278 16.37 -12.98 -8.05
N SER A 279 17.63 -12.62 -7.81
CA SER A 279 18.29 -11.32 -8.05
C SER A 279 17.91 -10.22 -7.05
N PRO A 280 18.78 -9.89 -6.06
CA PRO A 280 18.56 -8.76 -5.17
C PRO A 280 18.57 -7.46 -6.00
N SER A 281 17.46 -6.73 -5.98
CA SER A 281 17.50 -5.31 -6.36
C SER A 281 18.33 -4.56 -5.32
N PRO A 282 19.13 -3.56 -5.74
CA PRO A 282 19.96 -2.79 -4.83
C PRO A 282 19.12 -2.18 -3.69
N PRO A 283 19.57 -2.20 -2.42
CA PRO A 283 19.07 -1.27 -1.42
C PRO A 283 19.17 0.15 -1.97
N ALA A 284 18.19 0.99 -1.59
CA ALA A 284 18.22 2.41 -1.91
C ALA A 284 19.60 2.99 -1.53
N PRO A 285 20.20 3.86 -2.37
CA PRO A 285 21.49 4.44 -2.06
C PRO A 285 21.41 5.11 -0.69
N LEU A 286 22.30 4.68 0.21
CA LEU A 286 22.39 5.25 1.55
C LEU A 286 22.65 6.77 1.40
N PRO A 287 22.05 7.62 2.25
CA PRO A 287 22.31 9.05 2.23
C PRO A 287 23.81 9.26 2.45
N GLY A 288 24.50 9.70 1.39
CA GLY A 288 25.95 9.56 1.20
C GLY A 288 26.35 9.10 -0.22
N GLY A 289 25.38 8.81 -1.09
CA GLY A 289 25.55 8.50 -2.52
C GLY A 289 25.97 9.66 -3.43
N GLU A 290 26.60 10.71 -2.91
CA GLU A 290 27.40 11.63 -3.72
C GLU A 290 28.86 11.17 -3.66
N GLY A 291 29.33 10.58 -4.75
CA GLY A 291 30.74 10.22 -4.89
C GLY A 291 30.90 8.86 -5.54
N GLY A 292 30.96 8.85 -6.87
CA GLY A 292 31.79 7.94 -7.68
C GLY A 292 31.88 6.44 -7.34
N TYR A 293 30.96 5.82 -6.61
CA TYR A 293 31.03 4.38 -6.27
C TYR A 293 29.70 3.70 -6.56
N ARG A 294 29.75 2.50 -7.15
CA ARG A 294 28.58 1.69 -7.50
C ARG A 294 28.69 0.30 -6.88
N PRO A 295 27.64 -0.22 -6.23
CA PRO A 295 27.66 -1.58 -5.71
C PRO A 295 27.83 -2.61 -6.81
N ILE A 296 28.82 -3.50 -6.66
CA ILE A 296 29.01 -4.68 -7.53
C ILE A 296 28.46 -5.94 -6.89
N ARG A 297 28.38 -5.98 -5.55
CA ARG A 297 27.80 -7.11 -4.82
C ARG A 297 27.14 -6.63 -3.53
N PHE A 298 25.89 -6.98 -3.31
CA PHE A 298 25.24 -6.84 -1.99
C PHE A 298 25.43 -8.13 -1.20
N ILE A 299 25.77 -7.99 0.08
CA ILE A 299 26.19 -9.10 0.94
C ILE A 299 25.22 -9.23 2.12
N GLY A 300 25.14 -8.22 3.00
CA GLY A 300 24.21 -8.21 4.14
C GLY A 300 24.48 -9.28 5.19
N GLU A 301 25.72 -9.75 5.34
CA GLU A 301 26.10 -10.85 6.23
C GLU A 301 26.82 -10.33 7.47
N ALA A 302 26.67 -11.03 8.60
CA ALA A 302 27.44 -10.74 9.79
C ALA A 302 28.92 -11.05 9.54
N ILE A 303 29.80 -10.20 10.09
CA ILE A 303 31.25 -10.34 9.98
C ILE A 303 31.90 -10.25 11.35
N GLU A 304 33.07 -10.87 11.48
CA GLU A 304 33.95 -10.64 12.61
C GLU A 304 34.90 -9.50 12.27
N VAL A 305 35.23 -8.66 13.26
CA VAL A 305 36.15 -7.53 13.06
C VAL A 305 37.25 -7.56 14.10
N GLU A 306 38.41 -7.04 13.72
CA GLU A 306 39.56 -6.89 14.61
C GLU A 306 40.03 -5.44 14.62
N PHE A 307 40.56 -5.03 15.78
CA PHE A 307 41.15 -3.72 15.99
C PHE A 307 42.58 -3.91 16.50
N ASP A 308 43.54 -3.17 15.94
CA ASP A 308 44.95 -3.22 16.38
C ASP A 308 45.08 -2.73 17.84
N ARG A 309 44.16 -1.86 18.25
CA ARG A 309 43.98 -1.41 19.64
C ARG A 309 42.51 -1.52 20.00
N PRO A 310 42.16 -2.00 21.21
CA PRO A 310 40.77 -2.04 21.66
C PRO A 310 40.09 -0.68 21.51
N PRO A 311 38.84 -0.61 20.98
CA PRO A 311 38.13 0.64 20.83
C PRO A 311 37.93 1.36 22.17
N LEU A 312 38.08 2.69 22.18
CA LEU A 312 37.87 3.52 23.37
C LEU A 312 36.43 3.41 23.93
N LEU A 313 35.46 3.15 23.04
CA LEU A 313 34.06 2.98 23.39
C LEU A 313 33.51 1.69 22.76
N GLU A 314 33.19 0.68 23.57
CA GLU A 314 32.68 -0.62 23.06
C GLU A 314 31.37 -0.48 22.24
N LYS A 315 30.59 0.58 22.48
CA LYS A 315 29.31 0.85 21.79
C LYS A 315 29.41 1.86 20.65
N LYS A 316 30.61 2.39 20.41
CA LYS A 316 30.95 3.20 19.24
C LYS A 316 32.38 2.84 18.83
N PRO A 317 32.58 1.62 18.33
CA PRO A 317 33.91 1.04 18.16
C PRO A 317 34.77 1.73 17.07
N GLY A 318 34.16 2.57 16.23
CA GLY A 318 34.84 3.17 15.08
C GLY A 318 35.11 2.16 13.98
N CYS A 319 35.81 2.58 12.92
CA CYS A 319 36.17 1.71 11.81
C CYS A 319 37.18 0.64 12.27
N PRO A 320 36.96 -0.65 11.94
CA PRO A 320 37.89 -1.71 12.28
C PRO A 320 39.17 -1.65 11.43
N ASN A 321 40.22 -2.34 11.88
CA ASN A 321 41.47 -2.50 11.14
C ASN A 321 41.42 -3.70 10.18
N ARG A 322 40.62 -4.71 10.51
CA ARG A 322 40.41 -5.93 9.71
C ARG A 322 39.00 -6.45 9.89
N PHE A 323 38.48 -7.16 8.90
CA PHE A 323 37.30 -7.99 9.07
C PHE A 323 37.46 -9.35 8.40
N THR A 324 36.76 -10.35 8.93
CA THR A 324 36.72 -11.71 8.40
C THR A 324 35.32 -11.99 7.85
N TRP A 325 35.28 -12.42 6.59
CA TRP A 325 34.05 -12.76 5.89
C TRP A 325 34.24 -14.05 5.10
N ARG A 326 33.39 -15.05 5.36
CA ARG A 326 33.41 -16.40 4.74
C ARG A 326 34.79 -17.07 4.77
N GLY A 327 35.50 -16.93 5.90
CA GLY A 327 36.83 -17.53 6.10
C GLY A 327 37.99 -16.76 5.46
N ALA A 328 37.73 -15.67 4.74
CA ALA A 328 38.76 -14.78 4.21
C ALA A 328 38.87 -13.52 5.11
N SER A 329 40.11 -13.11 5.40
CA SER A 329 40.41 -11.90 6.17
C SER A 329 40.79 -10.75 5.23
N TYR A 330 40.22 -9.57 5.47
CA TYR A 330 40.44 -8.35 4.71
C TYR A 330 41.05 -7.28 5.62
N GLN A 331 42.30 -6.87 5.32
CA GLN A 331 42.96 -5.75 5.99
C GLN A 331 42.42 -4.43 5.43
N ILE A 332 41.92 -3.54 6.28
CA ILE A 332 41.47 -2.20 5.89
C ILE A 332 42.69 -1.28 5.87
N VAL A 333 42.97 -0.69 4.71
CA VAL A 333 44.09 0.26 4.52
C VAL A 333 43.62 1.71 4.48
N GLU A 334 42.33 1.94 4.20
CA GLU A 334 41.76 3.28 4.08
C GLU A 334 40.28 3.29 4.49
N LYS A 335 39.88 4.29 5.29
CA LYS A 335 38.47 4.62 5.56
C LYS A 335 38.05 5.75 4.63
N LEU A 336 37.25 5.43 3.63
CA LEU A 336 36.79 6.35 2.58
C LEU A 336 35.68 7.28 3.08
N SER A 337 34.75 6.77 3.90
CA SER A 337 33.72 7.58 4.52
C SER A 337 33.13 6.91 5.77
N GLU A 338 32.47 7.71 6.60
CA GLU A 338 31.77 7.27 7.81
C GLU A 338 30.49 8.11 7.96
N TRP A 339 29.36 7.46 8.20
CA TRP A 339 28.08 8.13 8.44
C TRP A 339 27.24 7.34 9.44
N HIS A 340 26.23 7.98 10.00
CA HIS A 340 25.46 7.42 11.11
C HIS A 340 23.96 7.54 10.83
N GLU A 341 23.22 6.46 11.07
CA GLU A 341 21.76 6.44 10.99
C GLU A 341 21.21 6.24 12.40
N TYR A 342 20.75 7.32 13.03
CA TYR A 342 20.17 7.29 14.38
C TYR A 342 18.64 7.19 14.40
N GLY A 343 18.02 7.02 13.22
CA GLY A 343 16.57 6.95 13.06
C GLY A 343 15.95 5.79 13.83
N ARG A 344 14.92 6.09 14.63
CA ARG A 344 14.13 5.11 15.37
C ARG A 344 12.89 4.69 14.56
N ARG A 345 12.54 3.39 14.56
CA ARG A 345 11.32 2.87 13.92
C ARG A 345 10.42 2.19 14.95
N GLY A 346 9.10 2.27 14.79
CA GLY A 346 8.10 1.55 15.61
C GLY A 346 7.78 2.20 16.99
N ARG A 347 7.38 1.37 17.97
CA ARG A 347 6.88 1.82 19.30
C ARG A 347 7.87 2.72 20.07
N MET A 348 9.17 2.57 19.85
CA MET A 348 10.21 3.33 20.58
C MET A 348 10.38 4.78 20.08
N ALA A 349 9.85 5.11 18.89
CA ALA A 349 9.79 6.49 18.40
C ALA A 349 8.63 7.29 19.04
N HIS A 350 7.57 6.60 19.49
CA HIS A 350 6.34 7.22 19.98
C HIS A 350 6.35 7.55 21.49
N ASN A 351 7.28 6.98 22.26
CA ASN A 351 7.30 7.08 23.73
C ASN A 351 8.36 8.06 24.28
N MET A 352 8.98 8.88 23.44
CA MET A 352 10.06 9.78 23.85
C MET A 352 9.57 11.23 23.96
N GLN A 353 9.89 11.89 25.08
CA GLN A 353 9.64 13.31 25.23
C GLN A 353 10.40 14.11 24.15
N PRO A 354 9.80 15.17 23.55
CA PRO A 354 10.38 15.91 22.43
C PRO A 354 11.82 16.39 22.66
N GLU A 355 12.12 16.79 23.90
CA GLU A 355 13.43 17.28 24.34
C GLU A 355 14.54 16.20 24.26
N HIS A 356 14.18 14.92 24.46
CA HIS A 356 15.10 13.79 24.35
C HIS A 356 15.27 13.30 22.90
N ALA A 357 14.30 13.59 22.03
CA ALA A 357 14.35 13.19 20.62
C ALA A 357 15.41 13.99 19.85
N ALA A 358 15.48 15.31 20.06
CA ALA A 358 16.48 16.17 19.42
C ALA A 358 17.93 15.82 19.82
N VAL A 359 18.15 15.45 21.09
CA VAL A 359 19.48 15.00 21.56
C VAL A 359 19.80 13.59 21.05
N ALA A 360 18.81 12.71 20.94
CA ALA A 360 18.95 11.36 20.40
C ALA A 360 19.26 11.33 18.90
N GLU A 361 18.75 12.28 18.12
CA GLU A 361 19.08 12.43 16.69
C GLU A 361 20.54 12.84 16.47
N VAL A 362 21.14 13.58 17.40
CA VAL A 362 22.51 14.09 17.27
C VAL A 362 23.53 13.14 17.90
N ARG A 363 23.23 12.56 19.07
CA ARG A 363 24.17 11.75 19.87
C ARG A 363 23.92 10.24 19.79
N GLY A 364 22.82 9.81 19.17
CA GLY A 364 22.28 8.47 19.30
C GLY A 364 21.67 8.24 20.68
N SER A 365 20.85 7.20 20.83
CA SER A 365 20.22 6.85 22.10
C SER A 365 20.38 5.37 22.41
N TRP A 366 20.17 4.99 23.67
CA TRP A 366 20.42 3.62 24.13
C TRP A 366 19.56 2.62 23.35
N GLY A 367 20.21 1.67 22.68
CA GLY A 367 19.57 0.52 22.04
C GLY A 367 19.12 0.70 20.58
N VAL A 368 19.52 1.79 19.90
CA VAL A 368 19.14 2.07 18.51
C VAL A 368 20.24 2.86 17.77
N GLY A 369 20.46 2.53 16.49
CA GLY A 369 21.33 3.26 15.59
C GLY A 369 22.36 2.39 14.89
N ARG A 370 22.79 2.81 13.70
CA ARG A 370 23.82 2.14 12.89
C ARG A 370 24.95 3.10 12.55
N ASP A 371 26.18 2.65 12.75
CA ASP A 371 27.37 3.38 12.34
C ASP A 371 27.91 2.70 11.08
N TYR A 372 27.90 3.40 9.94
CA TYR A 372 28.32 2.87 8.65
C TYR A 372 29.72 3.36 8.29
N PHE A 373 30.46 2.51 7.59
CA PHE A 373 31.82 2.77 7.13
C PHE A 373 31.97 2.31 5.69
N ARG A 374 32.57 3.15 4.85
CA ARG A 374 33.10 2.73 3.55
C ARG A 374 34.61 2.60 3.66
N VAL A 375 35.14 1.47 3.25
CA VAL A 375 36.55 1.12 3.47
C VAL A 375 37.18 0.54 2.21
N ARG A 376 38.49 0.71 2.06
CA ARG A 376 39.30 0.04 1.04
C ARG A 376 40.15 -1.03 1.71
N SER A 377 40.15 -2.24 1.16
CA SER A 377 41.04 -3.31 1.59
C SER A 377 42.44 -3.18 0.97
N GLU A 378 43.42 -3.89 1.53
CA GLU A 378 44.77 -4.01 0.95
C GLU A 378 44.75 -4.55 -0.48
N GLY A 379 43.79 -5.45 -0.80
CA GLY A 379 43.56 -5.97 -2.15
C GLY A 379 42.90 -4.97 -3.11
N GLY A 380 42.66 -3.73 -2.68
CA GLY A 380 42.06 -2.67 -3.48
C GLY A 380 40.53 -2.73 -3.59
N GLN A 381 39.88 -3.73 -3.00
CA GLN A 381 38.43 -3.85 -2.98
C GLN A 381 37.82 -2.79 -2.07
N ILE A 382 36.61 -2.34 -2.40
CA ILE A 382 35.91 -1.34 -1.60
C ILE A 382 34.68 -1.99 -0.99
N PHE A 383 34.49 -1.81 0.31
CA PHE A 383 33.38 -2.41 1.05
C PHE A 383 32.61 -1.36 1.83
N GLU A 384 31.31 -1.61 2.03
CA GLU A 384 30.51 -0.92 3.03
C GLU A 384 30.20 -1.85 4.18
N LEU A 385 30.44 -1.38 5.41
CA LEU A 385 30.23 -2.10 6.65
C LEU A 385 29.27 -1.27 7.53
N TYR A 386 28.55 -1.91 8.44
CA TYR A 386 27.96 -1.19 9.57
C TYR A 386 28.05 -1.94 10.89
N TYR A 387 28.04 -1.18 11.97
CA TYR A 387 27.87 -1.66 13.33
C TYR A 387 26.44 -1.36 13.80
N ASP A 388 25.67 -2.41 14.10
CA ASP A 388 24.33 -2.29 14.69
C ASP A 388 24.44 -2.16 16.21
N ARG A 389 23.97 -1.05 16.76
CA ARG A 389 24.06 -0.74 18.20
C ARG A 389 22.91 -1.35 19.02
N ALA A 390 21.96 -2.03 18.39
CA ALA A 390 20.79 -2.60 19.07
C ALA A 390 21.13 -3.90 19.84
N PRO A 391 20.81 -4.01 21.15
CA PRO A 391 21.05 -5.24 21.92
C PRO A 391 20.05 -6.34 21.54
N LYS A 392 20.53 -7.59 21.37
CA LYS A 392 19.72 -8.76 21.02
C LYS A 392 19.35 -9.69 22.20
N GLY A 393 19.49 -9.23 23.44
CA GLY A 393 19.15 -10.02 24.63
C GLY A 393 19.76 -9.48 25.92
N SER A 394 19.36 -10.02 27.08
CA SER A 394 19.88 -9.62 28.40
C SER A 394 21.34 -10.01 28.65
N ASP A 395 21.86 -10.96 27.86
CA ASP A 395 23.19 -11.57 27.91
C ASP A 395 24.17 -11.02 26.86
N ARG A 396 23.68 -10.53 25.71
CA ARG A 396 24.50 -9.93 24.64
C ARG A 396 24.35 -8.40 24.59
N ARG A 397 25.13 -7.71 25.43
CA ARG A 397 25.13 -6.23 25.54
C ARG A 397 25.94 -5.49 24.46
N LYS A 398 26.61 -6.21 23.55
CA LYS A 398 27.47 -5.67 22.47
C LYS A 398 26.71 -5.69 21.14
N GLY A 399 27.00 -4.72 20.27
CA GLY A 399 26.41 -4.63 18.92
C GLY A 399 27.01 -5.65 17.96
N GLU A 400 26.47 -5.72 16.74
CA GLU A 400 26.90 -6.68 15.72
C GLU A 400 27.41 -5.97 14.46
N TRP A 401 28.45 -6.53 13.84
CA TRP A 401 29.02 -6.00 12.60
C TRP A 401 28.47 -6.73 11.37
N PHE A 402 28.21 -5.97 10.33
CA PHE A 402 27.69 -6.48 9.06
C PHE A 402 28.47 -5.91 7.89
N LEU A 403 28.72 -6.77 6.90
CA LEU A 403 29.20 -6.39 5.58
C LEU A 403 27.99 -6.16 4.67
N VAL A 404 27.81 -4.92 4.21
CA VAL A 404 26.66 -4.48 3.41
C VAL A 404 26.86 -4.83 1.95
N SER A 405 27.97 -4.36 1.39
CA SER A 405 28.21 -4.40 -0.04
C SER A 405 29.70 -4.36 -0.35
N GLU A 406 30.05 -4.87 -1.52
CA GLU A 406 31.28 -4.60 -2.24
C GLU A 406 30.98 -3.60 -3.35
N LEU A 407 31.84 -2.61 -3.53
CA LEU A 407 31.67 -1.50 -4.45
C LEU A 407 32.78 -1.48 -5.50
N ALA A 408 32.46 -0.98 -6.69
CA ALA A 408 33.44 -0.52 -7.67
C ALA A 408 33.47 1.01 -7.70
N GLN A 409 34.65 1.58 -7.96
CA GLN A 409 34.78 2.99 -8.29
C GLN A 409 34.24 3.22 -9.70
N ALA A 410 33.26 4.11 -9.84
CA ALA A 410 32.73 4.53 -11.12
C ALA A 410 33.84 5.26 -11.88
N SER A 411 34.17 4.76 -13.08
CA SER A 411 35.03 5.46 -14.02
C SER A 411 34.33 6.77 -14.42
N HIS A 412 35.09 7.87 -14.39
CA HIS A 412 34.62 9.21 -14.77
C HIS A 412 34.14 9.28 -16.22
#